data_AF-A0A1A8PX37-F1
#
_entry.id   AF-A0A1A8PX37-F1
#
_cell.length_a   1.000
_cell.length_b   1.000
_cell.length_c   1.000
_cell.angle_alpha   90.00
_cell.angle_beta   90.00
_cell.angle_gamma   90.00
#
_symmetry.space_group_name_H-M   'P 1'
#
loop_
_entity.id
_entity.type
_entity.pdbx_description
1 polymer ?
#
loop_
_entity_poly.entity_id
_entity_poly.type
_entity_poly.pdbx_seq_one_letter_code
_entity_poly.pdbx_strand_id
1 'polypeptide(L)'
;MSVEPWASPQDQAAAEHTYRPHSLPSQDQEQERHPDKQCLDSFWNEVETIRQGSGEADLDHSRRHSRESEDGDQEEQWLTDAGLSSLMREDGEDVDKAVLLSTLTRAQAQAVQRRLDSYTISRRKKDKTPPRDVRDIFDSPISA
;
A
#
# COMPACT_ATOMS: atom_id res chain seq x y z
N MET A 1 -39.65 -14.81 16.11
CA MET A 1 -38.18 -14.65 16.04
C MET A 1 -37.95 -13.14 16.05
N SER A 2 -37.81 -12.54 17.24
CA SER A 2 -37.64 -11.09 17.38
C SER A 2 -36.16 -10.76 17.23
N VAL A 3 -35.85 -9.81 16.34
CA VAL A 3 -34.51 -9.26 16.19
C VAL A 3 -34.40 -8.03 17.07
N GLU A 4 -33.50 -8.08 18.05
CA GLU A 4 -33.14 -6.89 18.84
C GLU A 4 -32.38 -5.89 17.95
N PRO A 5 -32.73 -4.60 17.99
CA PRO A 5 -31.90 -3.54 17.41
C PRO A 5 -30.65 -3.39 18.28
N TRP A 6 -29.47 -3.46 17.67
CA TRP A 6 -28.20 -3.16 18.32
C TRP A 6 -28.12 -1.65 18.64
N ALA A 7 -28.77 -1.21 19.70
CA ALA A 7 -28.57 0.12 20.26
C ALA A 7 -28.57 -0.02 21.77
N SER A 8 -27.38 -0.31 22.30
CA SER A 8 -27.15 -0.38 23.74
C SER A 8 -27.32 1.02 24.35
N PRO A 9 -28.13 1.21 25.41
CA PRO A 9 -28.52 2.52 25.96
C PRO A 9 -27.49 3.05 26.97
N GLN A 10 -26.21 3.03 26.61
CA GLN A 10 -25.12 3.52 27.47
C GLN A 10 -24.44 4.75 26.87
N ASP A 11 -25.26 5.74 26.46
CA ASP A 11 -24.80 7.12 26.22
C ASP A 11 -25.86 8.15 26.67
N GLN A 12 -26.74 7.76 27.60
CA GLN A 12 -27.70 8.65 28.25
C GLN A 12 -27.13 9.15 29.59
N ALA A 13 -26.13 10.03 29.55
CA ALA A 13 -25.67 10.74 30.75
C ALA A 13 -25.01 12.09 30.42
N ALA A 14 -25.70 12.99 29.73
CA ALA A 14 -25.47 14.45 29.81
C ALA A 14 -26.54 15.26 29.04
N ALA A 15 -27.82 14.90 29.15
CA ALA A 15 -28.91 15.74 28.66
C ALA A 15 -29.55 16.49 29.84
N GLU A 16 -28.91 17.57 30.29
CA GLU A 16 -29.55 18.58 31.14
C GLU A 16 -29.21 19.99 30.63
N HIS A 17 -29.65 20.29 29.41
CA HIS A 17 -29.79 21.68 28.97
C HIS A 17 -31.19 22.17 29.35
N THR A 18 -31.34 22.59 30.61
CA THR A 18 -32.45 23.44 31.05
C THR A 18 -32.41 24.75 30.26
N TYR A 19 -33.56 25.07 29.66
CA TYR A 19 -33.88 26.29 28.95
C TYR A 19 -33.40 27.56 29.67
N ARG A 20 -32.62 28.39 28.96
CA ARG A 20 -32.44 29.81 29.30
C ARG A 20 -32.61 30.65 28.03
N PRO A 21 -33.69 31.45 27.91
CA PRO A 21 -33.81 32.43 26.84
C PRO A 21 -33.07 33.73 27.22
N HIS A 22 -32.67 34.45 26.17
CA HIS A 22 -32.13 35.82 26.14
C HIS A 22 -30.62 35.97 26.36
N SER A 23 -29.88 36.21 25.27
CA SER A 23 -29.30 37.53 24.95
C SER A 23 -28.54 37.44 23.62
N LEU A 24 -29.01 38.12 22.56
CA LEU A 24 -28.17 38.47 21.40
C LEU A 24 -27.39 39.75 21.77
N PRO A 25 -26.14 39.91 21.28
CA PRO A 25 -26.01 40.76 20.10
C PRO A 25 -24.92 40.34 19.10
N SER A 26 -25.03 40.96 17.92
CA SER A 26 -23.98 41.32 16.96
C SER A 26 -23.73 40.42 15.76
N GLN A 27 -24.22 40.95 14.64
CA GLN A 27 -23.63 41.02 13.31
C GLN A 27 -22.16 40.57 13.17
N ASP A 28 -21.92 39.99 11.99
CA ASP A 28 -20.62 39.76 11.35
C ASP A 28 -19.77 38.64 11.94
N GLN A 29 -20.09 37.37 11.64
CA GLN A 29 -19.09 36.34 11.27
C GLN A 29 -19.74 35.27 10.38
N GLU A 30 -20.16 35.66 9.18
CA GLU A 30 -20.04 34.77 8.00
C GLU A 30 -18.54 34.63 7.70
N GLN A 31 -17.79 33.99 8.61
CA GLN A 31 -16.47 33.49 8.28
C GLN A 31 -16.77 32.28 7.39
N GLU A 32 -16.84 32.54 6.09
CA GLU A 32 -16.61 31.55 5.04
C GLU A 32 -15.53 30.61 5.58
N ARG A 33 -15.91 29.41 6.04
CA ARG A 33 -14.96 28.40 6.52
C ARG A 33 -14.25 27.86 5.29
N HIS A 34 -13.41 28.70 4.73
CA HIS A 34 -12.58 28.37 3.59
C HIS A 34 -11.73 27.18 4.03
N PRO A 35 -11.75 26.07 3.28
CA PRO A 35 -10.89 24.95 3.59
C PRO A 35 -9.45 25.46 3.65
N ASP A 36 -8.71 25.02 4.66
CA ASP A 36 -7.31 25.36 4.78
C ASP A 36 -6.52 24.73 3.63
N LYS A 37 -5.33 25.28 3.36
CA LYS A 37 -4.50 24.85 2.22
C LYS A 37 -4.20 23.35 2.27
N GLN A 38 -4.04 22.78 3.46
CA GLN A 38 -3.79 21.34 3.62
C GLN A 38 -5.00 20.49 3.23
N CYS A 39 -6.22 20.95 3.55
CA CYS A 39 -7.46 20.30 3.10
C CYS A 39 -7.60 20.32 1.57
N LEU A 40 -7.31 21.47 0.94
CA LEU A 40 -7.31 21.58 -0.52
C LEU A 40 -6.23 20.70 -1.17
N ASP A 41 -5.01 20.71 -0.64
CA ASP A 41 -3.91 19.88 -1.15
C ASP A 41 -4.22 18.39 -1.00
N SER A 42 -4.80 17.98 0.14
CA SER A 42 -5.25 16.59 0.36
C SER A 42 -6.32 16.20 -0.64
N PHE A 43 -7.31 17.06 -0.90
CA PHE A 43 -8.37 16.84 -1.86
C PHE A 43 -7.84 16.72 -3.30
N TRP A 44 -6.98 17.64 -3.73
CA TRP A 44 -6.41 17.60 -5.08
C TRP A 44 -5.50 16.39 -5.28
N ASN A 45 -4.77 15.97 -4.26
CA ASN A 45 -3.94 14.76 -4.29
C ASN A 45 -4.80 13.47 -4.38
N GLU A 46 -5.90 13.39 -3.65
CA GLU A 46 -6.86 12.28 -3.79
C GLU A 46 -7.48 12.23 -5.19
N VAL A 47 -7.87 13.38 -5.74
CA VAL A 47 -8.40 13.49 -7.12
C VAL A 47 -7.35 13.04 -8.14
N GLU A 48 -6.08 13.42 -7.96
CA GLU A 48 -4.97 12.92 -8.77
C GLU A 48 -4.84 11.41 -8.66
N THR A 49 -4.86 10.89 -7.44
CA THR A 49 -4.74 9.46 -7.13
C THR A 49 -5.85 8.64 -7.78
N ILE A 50 -7.09 9.13 -7.78
CA ILE A 50 -8.24 8.45 -8.41
C ILE A 50 -8.16 8.53 -9.94
N ARG A 51 -7.76 9.68 -10.50
CA ARG A 51 -7.60 9.86 -11.95
C ARG A 51 -6.50 8.97 -12.50
N GLN A 52 -5.38 8.90 -11.80
CA GLN A 52 -4.29 7.98 -12.08
C GLN A 52 -4.76 6.53 -11.87
N GLY A 53 -5.46 6.24 -10.77
CA GLY A 53 -5.99 4.92 -10.41
C GLY A 53 -6.97 4.29 -11.41
N SER A 54 -7.73 5.09 -12.16
CA SER A 54 -8.86 4.64 -12.99
C SER A 54 -8.55 4.40 -14.48
N GLY A 55 -7.35 4.74 -14.96
CA GLY A 55 -6.98 4.52 -16.35
C GLY A 55 -5.48 4.56 -16.65
N GLU A 56 -4.69 5.21 -15.80
CA GLU A 56 -3.24 5.29 -15.94
C GLU A 56 -2.50 4.37 -14.96
N ALA A 57 -3.19 3.79 -13.99
CA ALA A 57 -2.68 2.73 -13.14
C ALA A 57 -2.18 1.57 -14.01
N ASP A 58 -2.89 1.16 -15.04
CA ASP A 58 -2.39 0.08 -15.90
C ASP A 58 -1.11 0.48 -16.68
N LEU A 59 -1.01 1.72 -17.17
CA LEU A 59 0.14 2.18 -17.98
C LEU A 59 1.33 2.68 -17.15
N ASP A 60 1.11 3.29 -15.99
CA ASP A 60 2.12 3.77 -15.07
C ASP A 60 2.52 2.67 -14.07
N HIS A 61 1.62 1.75 -13.69
CA HIS A 61 2.05 0.47 -13.12
C HIS A 61 2.72 -0.38 -14.17
N SER A 62 2.37 -0.36 -15.46
CA SER A 62 3.14 -1.06 -16.52
C SER A 62 4.49 -0.38 -16.79
N ARG A 63 4.60 0.95 -16.71
CA ARG A 63 5.87 1.68 -16.89
C ARG A 63 6.77 1.59 -15.66
N ARG A 64 6.20 1.62 -14.45
CA ARG A 64 6.90 1.28 -13.21
C ARG A 64 7.19 -0.21 -13.13
N HIS A 65 6.31 -1.10 -13.55
CA HIS A 65 6.58 -2.55 -13.67
C HIS A 65 7.62 -2.86 -14.74
N SER A 66 7.66 -2.13 -15.85
CA SER A 66 8.66 -2.33 -16.91
C SER A 66 10.01 -1.84 -16.42
N ARG A 67 10.05 -0.71 -15.70
CA ARG A 67 11.25 -0.26 -15.00
C ARG A 67 11.64 -1.18 -13.85
N GLU A 68 10.71 -1.72 -13.07
CA GLU A 68 10.96 -2.63 -11.94
C GLU A 68 11.30 -4.06 -12.40
N SER A 69 10.78 -4.52 -13.54
CA SER A 69 11.23 -5.77 -14.18
C SER A 69 12.66 -5.63 -14.66
N GLU A 70 13.00 -4.50 -15.29
CA GLU A 70 14.37 -4.20 -15.71
C GLU A 70 15.31 -3.97 -14.51
N ASP A 71 14.82 -3.33 -13.44
CA ASP A 71 15.52 -3.18 -12.15
C ASP A 71 15.86 -4.57 -11.61
N GLY A 72 14.87 -5.48 -11.54
CA GLY A 72 15.04 -6.83 -10.98
C GLY A 72 16.18 -7.63 -11.61
N ASP A 73 16.28 -7.60 -12.95
CA ASP A 73 17.37 -8.26 -13.69
C ASP A 73 18.72 -7.57 -13.41
N GLN A 74 18.73 -6.23 -13.29
CA GLN A 74 19.92 -5.44 -12.94
C GLN A 74 20.40 -5.70 -11.52
N GLU A 75 19.49 -5.91 -10.56
CA GLU A 75 19.83 -6.31 -9.18
C GLU A 75 20.39 -7.71 -9.11
N GLU A 76 19.82 -8.66 -9.85
CA GLU A 76 20.34 -10.03 -9.97
C GLU A 76 21.79 -10.01 -10.48
N GLN A 77 22.09 -9.23 -11.51
CA GLN A 77 23.45 -9.08 -12.01
C GLN A 77 24.37 -8.48 -10.93
N TRP A 78 23.92 -7.43 -10.23
CA TRP A 78 24.74 -6.79 -9.18
C TRP A 78 25.06 -7.75 -8.04
N LEU A 79 24.08 -8.53 -7.59
CA LEU A 79 24.26 -9.54 -6.54
C LEU A 79 25.17 -10.67 -7.03
N THR A 80 25.07 -11.07 -8.30
CA THR A 80 25.93 -12.09 -8.91
C THR A 80 27.38 -11.63 -9.02
N ASP A 81 27.61 -10.42 -9.53
CA ASP A 81 28.95 -9.84 -9.67
C ASP A 81 29.64 -9.63 -8.31
N ALA A 82 28.85 -9.35 -7.27
CA ALA A 82 29.32 -9.26 -5.89
C ALA A 82 29.56 -10.63 -5.23
N GLY A 83 29.22 -11.75 -5.88
CA GLY A 83 29.30 -13.10 -5.31
C GLY A 83 28.22 -13.41 -4.25
N LEU A 84 27.14 -12.63 -4.24
CA LEU A 84 26.02 -12.71 -3.30
C LEU A 84 24.78 -13.41 -3.88
N SER A 85 24.90 -14.06 -5.03
CA SER A 85 23.79 -14.76 -5.71
C SER A 85 23.15 -15.84 -4.83
N SER A 86 23.91 -16.47 -3.92
CA SER A 86 23.35 -17.45 -2.98
C SER A 86 22.31 -16.87 -2.03
N LEU A 87 22.33 -15.55 -1.76
CA LEU A 87 21.35 -14.89 -0.88
C LEU A 87 19.99 -14.69 -1.56
N MET A 88 19.97 -14.73 -2.89
CA MET A 88 18.75 -14.56 -3.70
C MET A 88 17.86 -15.80 -3.64
N ARG A 89 18.45 -16.96 -3.35
CA ARG A 89 17.74 -18.23 -3.28
C ARG A 89 16.82 -18.22 -2.04
N GLU A 90 15.56 -18.59 -2.25
CA GLU A 90 14.51 -18.53 -1.22
C GLU A 90 14.75 -19.55 -0.09
N ASP A 91 15.60 -20.55 -0.34
CA ASP A 91 16.03 -21.54 0.66
C ASP A 91 17.21 -21.08 1.51
N GLY A 92 17.80 -19.92 1.22
CA GLY A 92 18.78 -19.30 2.10
C GLY A 92 18.10 -18.87 3.39
N GLU A 93 18.49 -19.49 4.51
CA GLU A 93 17.98 -19.14 5.83
C GLU A 93 18.23 -17.65 6.15
N ASP A 94 17.20 -16.97 6.65
CA ASP A 94 17.27 -15.55 7.00
C ASP A 94 18.38 -15.27 8.03
N VAL A 95 18.70 -16.28 8.83
CA VAL A 95 19.81 -16.27 9.80
C VAL A 95 21.17 -16.09 9.11
N ASP A 96 21.47 -16.85 8.06
CA ASP A 96 22.74 -16.74 7.32
C ASP A 96 22.87 -15.39 6.63
N LYS A 97 21.76 -14.85 6.12
CA LYS A 97 21.71 -13.50 5.54
C LYS A 97 22.05 -12.45 6.59
N ALA A 98 21.43 -12.52 7.76
CA ALA A 98 21.70 -11.61 8.87
C ALA A 98 23.16 -11.72 9.37
N VAL A 99 23.69 -12.94 9.49
CA VAL A 99 25.08 -13.19 9.87
C VAL A 99 26.03 -12.57 8.86
N LEU A 100 25.84 -12.81 7.56
CA LEU A 100 26.69 -12.23 6.53
C LEU A 100 26.64 -10.70 6.53
N LEU A 101 25.46 -10.10 6.58
CA LEU A 101 25.29 -8.64 6.63
C LEU A 101 25.96 -8.02 7.88
N SER A 102 26.03 -8.75 8.99
CA SER A 102 26.70 -8.28 10.22
C SER A 102 28.23 -8.19 10.09
N THR A 103 28.83 -8.97 9.18
CA THR A 103 30.27 -8.92 8.90
C THR A 103 30.66 -7.73 8.02
N LEU A 104 29.68 -7.11 7.35
CA LEU A 104 29.88 -5.99 6.46
C LEU A 104 29.85 -4.67 7.22
N THR A 105 30.43 -3.63 6.61
CA THR A 105 30.20 -2.27 7.11
C THR A 105 28.74 -1.88 6.93
N ARG A 106 28.26 -0.96 7.77
CA ARG A 106 26.87 -0.45 7.73
C ARG A 106 26.42 -0.04 6.31
N ALA A 107 27.28 0.67 5.57
CA ALA A 107 26.96 1.14 4.23
C ALA A 107 26.85 0.00 3.21
N GLN A 108 27.73 -0.99 3.31
CA GLN A 108 27.70 -2.18 2.45
C GLN A 108 26.47 -3.03 2.75
N ALA A 109 26.20 -3.33 4.02
CA ALA A 109 25.00 -4.07 4.42
C ALA A 109 23.73 -3.39 3.92
N GLN A 110 23.63 -2.06 4.04
CA GLN A 110 22.49 -1.31 3.52
C GLN A 110 22.41 -1.34 1.99
N ALA A 111 23.54 -1.32 1.27
CA ALA A 111 23.54 -1.43 -0.18
C ALA A 111 23.04 -2.82 -0.63
N VAL A 112 23.54 -3.89 0.01
CA VAL A 112 23.11 -5.26 -0.25
C VAL A 112 21.62 -5.45 0.08
N GLN A 113 21.17 -4.94 1.23
CA GLN A 113 19.76 -5.03 1.63
C GLN A 113 18.85 -4.36 0.60
N ARG A 114 19.19 -3.14 0.15
CA ARG A 114 18.40 -2.45 -0.88
C ARG A 114 18.28 -3.26 -2.18
N ARG A 115 19.37 -3.91 -2.61
CA ARG A 115 19.38 -4.74 -3.81
C ARG A 115 18.53 -6.00 -3.65
N LEU A 116 18.58 -6.64 -2.48
CA LEU A 116 17.72 -7.79 -2.16
C LEU A 116 16.24 -7.38 -2.09
N ASP A 117 15.93 -6.23 -1.48
CA ASP A 117 14.56 -5.74 -1.39
C ASP A 117 13.98 -5.45 -2.79
N SER A 118 14.72 -4.72 -3.64
CA SER A 118 14.31 -4.48 -5.03
C SER A 118 14.11 -5.79 -5.81
N TYR A 119 15.06 -6.72 -5.73
CA TYR A 119 14.98 -8.03 -6.38
C TYR A 119 13.74 -8.82 -5.93
N THR A 120 13.47 -8.87 -4.63
CA THR A 120 12.31 -9.62 -4.08
C THR A 120 10.98 -8.98 -4.43
N ILE A 121 10.89 -7.64 -4.46
CA ILE A 121 9.69 -6.90 -4.89
C ILE A 121 9.39 -7.19 -6.37
N SER A 122 10.40 -7.14 -7.24
CA SER A 122 10.27 -7.43 -8.67
C SER A 122 9.83 -8.87 -8.93
N ARG A 123 10.44 -9.85 -8.23
CA ARG A 123 10.05 -11.27 -8.30
C ARG A 123 8.59 -11.52 -7.91
N ARG A 124 8.14 -11.00 -6.76
CA ARG A 124 6.74 -11.18 -6.30
C ARG A 124 5.73 -10.59 -7.27
N LYS A 125 6.10 -9.55 -8.01
CA LYS A 125 5.26 -8.94 -9.04
C LYS A 125 5.18 -9.80 -10.30
N LYS A 126 6.27 -10.46 -10.71
CA LYS A 126 6.33 -11.35 -11.88
C LYS A 126 5.64 -12.70 -11.65
N ASP A 127 5.67 -13.22 -10.41
CA ASP A 127 5.06 -14.50 -10.04
C ASP A 127 3.52 -14.45 -9.89
N LYS A 128 2.89 -13.28 -10.11
CA LYS A 128 1.43 -13.19 -10.19
C LYS A 128 0.96 -13.93 -11.46
N THR A 129 0.30 -15.07 -11.27
CA THR A 129 -0.37 -15.75 -12.39
C THR A 129 -1.31 -14.77 -13.07
N PRO A 130 -1.25 -14.63 -14.40
CA PRO A 130 -2.22 -13.82 -15.13
C PRO A 130 -3.63 -14.28 -14.76
N PRO A 131 -4.61 -13.35 -14.70
CA PRO A 131 -6.00 -13.73 -14.45
C PRO A 131 -6.38 -14.86 -15.42
N ARG A 132 -6.81 -16.01 -14.90
CA ARG A 132 -7.31 -17.09 -15.74
C ARG A 132 -8.55 -16.60 -16.46
N ASP A 133 -8.69 -16.96 -17.73
CA ASP A 133 -9.94 -16.76 -18.45
C ASP A 133 -11.03 -17.57 -17.73
N VAL A 134 -12.23 -17.01 -17.61
CA VAL A 134 -13.37 -17.69 -16.98
C VAL A 134 -13.70 -19.01 -17.67
N ARG A 135 -13.40 -19.15 -18.98
CA ARG A 135 -13.60 -20.38 -19.76
C ARG A 135 -12.70 -21.51 -19.28
N ASP A 136 -11.45 -21.19 -18.94
CA ASP A 136 -10.46 -22.15 -18.44
C ASP A 136 -10.85 -22.77 -17.09
N ILE A 137 -11.75 -22.13 -16.34
CA ILE A 137 -12.26 -22.65 -15.06
C ILE A 137 -13.23 -23.81 -15.28
N PHE A 138 -13.98 -23.79 -16.39
CA PHE A 138 -15.02 -24.77 -16.69
C PHE A 138 -14.59 -25.86 -17.68
N ASP A 139 -13.49 -25.65 -18.40
CA ASP A 139 -12.99 -26.59 -19.41
C ASP A 139 -12.16 -27.76 -18.83
N SER A 140 -12.06 -27.89 -17.50
CA SER A 140 -11.48 -29.09 -16.89
C SER A 140 -12.37 -30.30 -17.20
N PRO A 141 -11.96 -31.27 -18.05
CA PRO A 141 -12.75 -32.45 -18.27
C PRO A 141 -12.82 -33.19 -16.94
N ILE A 142 -14.03 -33.33 -16.41
CA ILE A 142 -14.32 -34.30 -15.36
C ILE A 142 -13.95 -35.65 -15.99
N SER A 143 -12.74 -36.12 -15.74
CA SER A 143 -12.33 -37.46 -16.15
C SER A 143 -13.25 -38.42 -15.41
N ALA A 144 -14.17 -39.01 -16.18
CA ALA A 144 -15.07 -40.06 -15.75
C ALA A 144 -14.31 -41.37 -15.47
#